data_AF-A0A084WBZ2-F1
#
_entry.id   AF-A0A084WBZ2-F1
#
_cell.length_a   1.000
_cell.length_b   1.000
_cell.length_c   1.000
_cell.angle_alpha   90.00
_cell.angle_beta   90.00
_cell.angle_gamma   90.00
#
_symmetry.space_group_name_H-M   'P 1'
#
loop_
_entity.id
_entity.type
_entity.pdbx_description
1 polymer ?
#
loop_
_entity_poly.entity_id
_entity_poly.type
_entity_poly.pdbx_seq_one_letter_code
_entity_poly.pdbx_strand_id
1 'polypeptide(L)'
;MTTCKGVSEMALGDAKPSQLYYDMRRVANGSISDELLLDLWATRLPANIQHLVVANQGPVNEKVAIADAVMESQRWRPINAISSATPRGAPTDHAPPRN
;
A
#
# COMPACT_ATOMS: atom_id res chain seq x y z
N MET A 1 13.29 -3.86 19.94
CA MET A 1 13.01 -2.66 19.11
C MET A 1 12.46 -3.13 17.78
N THR A 2 11.35 -2.50 17.37
CA THR A 2 10.77 -2.50 16.01
C THR A 2 10.16 -3.86 15.60
N THR A 3 8.85 -4.00 15.45
CA THR A 3 8.09 -3.29 14.42
C THR A 3 6.59 -3.45 14.67
N CYS A 4 5.92 -2.40 15.13
CA CYS A 4 4.47 -2.29 15.06
C CYS A 4 4.07 -2.10 13.59
N LYS A 5 3.98 -3.18 12.82
CA LYS A 5 3.36 -3.21 11.49
C LYS A 5 2.04 -3.92 11.62
N GLY A 6 0.96 -3.14 11.74
CA GLY A 6 -0.39 -3.70 11.85
C GLY A 6 -1.49 -2.66 12.02
N VAL A 7 -1.16 -1.41 12.36
CA VAL A 7 -2.18 -0.35 12.52
C VAL A 7 -2.41 0.46 11.24
N SER A 8 -1.43 0.54 10.34
CA SER A 8 -1.57 1.37 9.13
C SER A 8 -2.35 0.71 7.99
N GLU A 9 -2.49 -0.62 7.99
CA GLU A 9 -3.32 -1.35 7.01
C GLU A 9 -4.81 -1.42 7.41
N MET A 10 -5.13 -1.17 8.68
CA MET A 10 -6.47 -1.43 9.24
C MET A 10 -7.42 -0.22 9.17
N ALA A 11 -6.92 0.99 8.92
CA ALA A 11 -7.75 2.20 8.84
C ALA A 11 -8.20 2.57 7.41
N LEU A 12 -7.67 1.91 6.37
CA LEU A 12 -8.15 2.03 4.99
C LEU A 12 -9.12 0.88 4.64
N GLY A 13 -9.77 0.27 5.64
CA GLY A 13 -10.60 -0.92 5.46
C GLY A 13 -11.92 -0.69 4.71
N ASP A 14 -12.42 0.55 4.61
CA ASP A 14 -13.73 0.81 3.98
C ASP A 14 -13.79 2.12 3.16
N ALA A 15 -12.84 3.04 3.34
CA ALA A 15 -12.87 4.33 2.67
C ALA A 15 -12.23 4.26 1.27
N LYS A 16 -13.06 4.43 0.23
CA LYS A 16 -12.60 4.59 -1.15
C LYS A 16 -11.59 5.75 -1.26
N PRO A 17 -10.50 5.59 -2.04
CA PRO A 17 -9.48 6.62 -2.18
C PRO A 17 -10.05 7.89 -2.85
N SER A 18 -11.14 7.74 -3.62
CA SER A 18 -11.97 8.84 -4.09
C SER A 18 -12.61 9.65 -2.96
N GLN A 19 -13.22 8.99 -1.98
CA GLN A 19 -13.82 9.66 -0.82
C GLN A 19 -12.74 10.41 -0.01
N LEU A 20 -11.58 9.80 0.19
CA LEU A 20 -10.46 10.45 0.87
C LEU A 20 -10.02 11.73 0.15
N TYR A 21 -9.91 11.70 -1.18
CA TYR A 21 -9.54 12.89 -1.96
C TYR A 21 -10.57 14.01 -1.80
N TYR A 22 -11.86 13.70 -1.91
CA TYR A 22 -12.92 14.70 -1.75
C TYR A 22 -12.97 15.28 -0.34
N ASP A 23 -12.77 14.45 0.69
CA ASP A 23 -12.75 14.92 2.06
C ASP A 23 -11.54 15.83 2.31
N MET A 24 -10.34 15.43 1.85
CA MET A 24 -9.16 16.28 1.91
C MET A 24 -9.36 17.60 1.15
N ARG A 25 -9.98 17.56 -0.04
CA ARG A 25 -10.29 18.76 -0.83
C ARG A 25 -11.24 19.69 -0.08
N ARG A 26 -12.27 19.13 0.55
CA ARG A 26 -13.27 19.87 1.32
C ARG A 26 -12.67 20.48 2.58
N VAL A 27 -11.82 19.74 3.29
CA VAL A 27 -11.09 20.23 4.48
C VAL A 27 -10.04 21.28 4.11
N ALA A 28 -9.32 21.08 3.00
CA ALA A 28 -8.35 22.05 2.50
C ALA A 28 -9.03 23.38 2.13
N ASN A 29 -10.27 23.34 1.64
CA ASN A 29 -11.08 24.51 1.33
C ASN A 29 -10.33 25.61 0.54
N GLY A 30 -9.48 25.20 -0.41
CA GLY A 30 -8.67 26.11 -1.23
C GLY A 30 -7.39 26.66 -0.57
N SER A 31 -7.04 26.18 0.63
CA SER A 31 -5.81 26.59 1.35
C SER A 31 -4.53 26.04 0.73
N ILE A 32 -4.62 24.97 -0.05
CA ILE A 32 -3.49 24.36 -0.77
C ILE A 32 -3.86 24.08 -2.23
N SER A 33 -2.86 24.09 -3.10
CA SER A 33 -3.01 23.76 -4.53
C SER A 33 -3.46 22.33 -4.75
N ASP A 34 -4.22 22.10 -5.82
CA ASP A 34 -4.73 20.77 -6.20
C ASP A 34 -3.58 19.75 -6.40
N GLU A 35 -2.42 20.22 -6.87
CA GLU A 35 -1.22 19.41 -7.03
C GLU A 35 -0.61 18.95 -5.70
N LEU A 36 -0.51 19.84 -4.70
CA LEU A 36 -0.06 19.49 -3.35
C LEU A 36 -1.07 18.61 -2.62
N LEU A 37 -2.36 18.88 -2.80
CA LEU A 37 -3.44 18.07 -2.26
C LEU A 37 -3.35 16.63 -2.78
N LEU A 38 -3.09 16.48 -4.08
CA LEU A 38 -2.93 15.19 -4.74
C LEU A 38 -1.66 14.46 -4.28
N ASP A 39 -0.54 15.17 -4.10
CA ASP A 39 0.69 14.58 -3.57
C ASP A 39 0.50 14.09 -2.13
N LEU A 40 -0.10 14.92 -1.26
CA LEU A 40 -0.46 14.53 0.11
C LEU A 40 -1.43 13.35 0.13
N TRP A 41 -2.43 13.34 -0.73
CA TRP A 41 -3.33 12.21 -0.86
C TRP A 41 -2.59 10.95 -1.33
N ALA A 42 -1.67 11.07 -2.30
CA ALA A 42 -0.87 9.95 -2.78
C ALA A 42 0.00 9.37 -1.66
N THR A 43 0.70 10.20 -0.88
CA THR A 43 1.54 9.72 0.25
C THR A 43 0.76 8.96 1.32
N ARG A 44 -0.57 9.14 1.39
CA ARG A 44 -1.47 8.43 2.31
C ARG A 44 -1.96 7.08 1.78
N LEU A 45 -1.83 6.83 0.49
CA LEU A 45 -2.19 5.55 -0.13
C LEU A 45 -1.10 4.50 0.11
N PRO A 46 -1.42 3.21 0.05
CA PRO A 46 -0.39 2.16 0.09
C PRO A 46 0.48 2.19 -1.18
N ALA A 47 1.74 1.76 -1.09
CA ALA A 47 2.78 1.95 -2.11
C ALA A 47 2.39 1.43 -3.52
N ASN A 48 1.63 0.35 -3.56
CA ASN A 48 1.03 -0.24 -4.76
C ASN A 48 0.09 0.73 -5.50
N ILE A 49 -0.67 1.56 -4.78
CA ILE A 49 -1.53 2.58 -5.40
C ILE A 49 -0.72 3.84 -5.73
N GLN A 50 0.23 4.22 -4.87
CA GLN A 50 1.13 5.36 -5.12
C GLN A 50 1.83 5.25 -6.47
N HIS A 51 2.41 4.09 -6.78
CA HIS A 51 3.10 3.89 -8.06
C HIS A 51 2.20 4.11 -9.26
N LEU A 52 0.92 3.73 -9.18
CA LEU A 52 -0.03 3.92 -10.28
C LEU A 52 -0.46 5.39 -10.41
N VAL A 53 -0.65 6.07 -9.29
CA VAL A 53 -0.96 7.49 -9.25
C VAL A 53 0.21 8.32 -9.77
N VAL A 54 1.45 7.95 -9.46
CA VAL A 54 2.66 8.64 -9.96
C VAL A 54 2.89 8.34 -11.44
N ALA A 55 2.72 7.09 -11.88
CA ALA A 55 2.83 6.71 -13.28
C ALA A 55 1.75 7.38 -14.16
N ASN A 56 0.58 7.65 -13.59
CA ASN A 56 -0.51 8.32 -14.29
C ASN A 56 -0.36 9.86 -14.20
N GLN A 57 -0.06 10.47 -15.34
CA GLN A 57 0.01 11.93 -15.54
C GLN A 57 -1.33 12.53 -16.00
N GLY A 58 -2.40 11.75 -15.92
CA GLY A 58 -3.74 12.18 -16.27
C GLY A 58 -4.34 13.13 -15.23
N PRO A 59 -5.56 13.64 -15.48
CA PRO A 59 -6.30 14.45 -14.53
C PRO A 59 -6.50 13.71 -13.20
N VAL A 60 -6.58 14.47 -12.12
CA VAL A 60 -6.90 14.00 -10.76
C VAL A 60 -8.02 12.96 -10.74
N ASN A 61 -9.08 13.21 -11.52
CA ASN A 61 -10.24 12.33 -11.57
C ASN A 61 -9.89 10.91 -12.06
N GLU A 62 -9.01 10.78 -13.05
CA GLU A 62 -8.53 9.49 -13.54
C GLU A 62 -7.62 8.81 -12.52
N LYS A 63 -6.71 9.56 -11.89
CA LYS A 63 -5.80 9.04 -10.85
C LYS A 63 -6.59 8.48 -9.67
N VAL A 64 -7.63 9.19 -9.25
CA VAL A 64 -8.58 8.77 -8.21
C VAL A 64 -9.37 7.53 -8.64
N ALA A 65 -9.86 7.46 -9.87
CA ALA A 65 -10.58 6.31 -10.39
C ALA A 65 -9.71 5.05 -10.47
N ILE A 66 -8.46 5.17 -10.91
CA ILE A 66 -7.48 4.07 -10.95
C ILE A 66 -7.17 3.59 -9.54
N ALA A 67 -6.96 4.51 -8.60
CA ALA A 67 -6.77 4.16 -7.19
C ALA A 67 -7.95 3.36 -6.64
N ASP A 68 -9.19 3.77 -6.96
CA ASP A 68 -10.42 3.08 -6.54
C ASP A 68 -10.48 1.66 -7.11
N ALA A 69 -10.26 1.52 -8.42
CA ALA A 69 -10.27 0.24 -9.11
C ALA A 69 -9.19 -0.73 -8.58
N VAL A 70 -8.00 -0.22 -8.26
CA VAL A 70 -6.89 -1.04 -7.75
C VAL A 70 -7.16 -1.46 -6.32
N MET A 71 -7.59 -0.54 -5.46
CA MET A 71 -7.97 -0.86 -4.07
C MET A 71 -9.09 -1.89 -4.02
N GLU A 72 -10.09 -1.75 -4.91
CA GLU A 72 -11.15 -2.74 -5.07
C GLU A 72 -10.57 -4.07 -5.55
N SER A 73 -9.72 -4.09 -6.58
CA SER A 73 -9.11 -5.34 -7.08
C SER A 73 -8.30 -6.11 -6.03
N GLN A 74 -7.62 -5.41 -5.11
CA GLN A 74 -6.86 -6.01 -4.01
C GLN A 74 -7.80 -6.67 -2.99
N ARG A 75 -8.97 -6.10 -2.74
CA ARG A 75 -9.98 -6.67 -1.83
C ARG A 75 -10.51 -8.03 -2.31
N TRP A 76 -10.42 -8.32 -3.61
CA TRP A 76 -10.90 -9.57 -4.22
C TRP A 76 -9.81 -10.63 -4.32
N ARG A 77 -8.53 -10.24 -4.17
CA ARG A 77 -7.38 -11.13 -4.15
C ARG A 77 -6.81 -11.15 -2.73
N PRO A 78 -7.21 -12.10 -1.86
CA PRO A 78 -6.54 -12.23 -0.57
C PRO A 78 -5.06 -12.54 -0.84
N ILE A 79 -4.19 -11.55 -0.59
CA ILE A 79 -2.74 -11.71 -0.58
C ILE A 79 -2.40 -12.50 0.69
N ASN A 80 -2.75 -13.78 0.71
CA ASN A 80 -2.49 -14.67 1.83
C ASN A 80 -1.87 -15.97 1.30
N ALA A 81 -0.64 -15.88 0.77
CA ALA A 81 0.25 -17.03 0.61
C ALA A 81 1.63 -16.61 0.11
N ILE A 82 2.42 -15.90 0.94
CA ILE A 82 3.87 -16.12 0.92
C ILE A 82 4.34 -16.12 2.38
N SER A 83 3.94 -17.17 3.10
CA SER A 83 4.77 -17.60 4.24
C SER A 83 6.10 -17.98 3.62
N SER A 84 7.11 -17.13 3.79
CA SER A 84 8.50 -17.50 3.53
C SER A 84 8.84 -18.63 4.49
N ALA A 85 8.54 -19.87 4.08
CA ALA A 85 9.24 -21.03 4.58
C ALA A 85 10.68 -20.88 4.06
N THR A 86 11.48 -20.09 4.77
CA THR A 86 12.92 -20.21 4.72
C THR A 86 13.23 -21.66 5.10
N PRO A 87 13.72 -22.52 4.19
CA PRO A 87 14.24 -23.81 4.61
C PRO A 87 15.39 -23.49 5.57
N ARG A 88 15.12 -23.81 6.84
CA ARG A 88 16.04 -23.73 7.97
C ARG A 88 17.39 -24.31 7.54
N GLY A 89 18.45 -23.55 7.83
CA GLY A 89 19.80 -23.81 7.36
C GLY A 89 20.24 -25.27 7.52
N ALA A 90 21.05 -25.70 6.56
CA ALA A 90 21.90 -26.86 6.73
C ALA A 90 23.11 -26.46 7.59
N PRO A 91 23.25 -26.97 8.82
CA PRO A 91 24.56 -27.25 9.37
C PRO A 91 24.98 -28.62 8.82
N THR A 92 26.03 -28.61 8.01
CA THR A 92 26.79 -29.79 7.61
C THR A 92 27.46 -30.38 8.86
N ASP A 93 26.72 -31.14 9.66
CA ASP A 93 27.28 -31.98 10.72
C ASP A 93 27.48 -33.38 10.14
N HIS A 94 28.62 -33.59 9.49
CA HIS A 94 29.06 -34.93 9.09
C HIS A 94 30.57 -35.07 9.25
N ALA A 95 30.97 -35.43 10.46
CA ALA A 95 32.14 -36.25 10.80
C ALA A 95 32.02 -36.71 12.27
N PRO A 96 32.49 -37.90 12.72
CA PRO A 96 33.02 -39.08 12.01
C PRO A 96 32.30 -40.41 12.43
N PRO A 97 32.73 -41.59 11.93
CA PRO A 97 33.01 -42.67 12.87
C PRO A 97 34.45 -43.18 12.73
N ARG A 98 35.13 -43.23 13.88
CA ARG A 98 36.46 -43.80 14.08
C ARG A 98 36.31 -45.32 14.19
N ASN A 99 37.02 -46.08 13.35
CA ASN A 99 37.23 -47.52 13.52
C ASN A 99 38.73 -47.80 13.47
#